data_AF-A0A958RN52-F1
#
_entry.id   AF-A0A958RN52-F1
#
_cell.length_a   1.000
_cell.length_b   1.000
_cell.length_c   1.000
_cell.angle_alpha   90.00
_cell.angle_beta   90.00
_cell.angle_gamma   90.00
#
_symmetry.space_group_name_H-M   'P 1'
#
loop_
_entity.id
_entity.type
_entity.pdbx_description
1 polymer ?
#
loop_
_entity_poly.entity_id
_entity_poly.type
_entity_poly.pdbx_seq_one_letter_code
_entity_poly.pdbx_strand_id
1 'polypeptide(L)'
;VIPAIAFAGNSQMDMEGAYLDPPYAIHQPPKVKSVGSGPEEARSLDRAVVRNDFETLIQKQTPVRAQEKRGTCSIFSATALLEFHLVELFDLIPTLDLSEEWLEYLATRNRTSDGSNSWTNFNLIDQFGMPDEKLLPYIGMTWKKESLPPLAVERCGHLTGVSFSSCLLGHRDPNLLFASEAQLLDPSSGLYDPEFLYARRAAREVKEAYINYSSRDYVVRYVNEIQDLLDQGIPLTLGAAFFYGSWNHRTAPELGMARDMNGWYKGIVGYPEPGSVDAVMSPTKEAGHSIVIVGYDNEKRVTTRIRMVDGTMKSFTYTGVYYFKNSWGKDGFGRDFSIDGRPYPGYGMITQKYAHEYGTFFRLPLVRMGDNN
;
A
#
# COMPACT_ATOMS: atom_id res chain seq x y z
N VAL A 1 22.90 -37.25 -25.16
CA VAL A 1 22.10 -36.17 -25.79
C VAL A 1 21.01 -35.80 -24.81
N ILE A 2 21.20 -34.69 -24.10
CA ILE A 2 20.28 -34.19 -23.07
C ILE A 2 19.24 -33.32 -23.78
N PRO A 3 17.92 -33.53 -23.61
CA PRO A 3 16.93 -32.71 -24.30
C PRO A 3 16.86 -31.34 -23.62
N ALA A 4 16.99 -30.29 -24.44
CA ALA A 4 16.81 -28.92 -24.04
C ALA A 4 15.35 -28.68 -23.66
N ILE A 5 15.12 -28.25 -22.41
CA ILE A 5 13.85 -27.70 -21.97
C ILE A 5 13.77 -26.27 -22.52
N ALA A 6 12.93 -26.07 -23.52
CA ALA A 6 12.62 -24.75 -24.05
C ALA A 6 11.78 -23.97 -23.03
N PHE A 7 12.37 -22.94 -22.43
CA PHE A 7 11.63 -21.92 -21.70
C PHE A 7 10.91 -21.04 -22.72
N ALA A 8 9.63 -21.31 -22.95
CA ALA A 8 8.74 -20.34 -23.56
C ALA A 8 8.44 -19.25 -22.52
N GLY A 9 9.18 -18.14 -22.61
CA GLY A 9 8.92 -16.94 -21.83
C GLY A 9 7.53 -16.40 -22.17
N ASN A 10 6.60 -16.53 -21.23
CA ASN A 10 5.23 -16.07 -21.40
C ASN A 10 5.18 -14.56 -21.10
N SER A 11 5.12 -13.74 -22.14
CA SER A 11 5.05 -12.26 -22.09
C SER A 11 3.71 -11.71 -21.56
N GLN A 12 2.79 -12.57 -21.10
CA GLN A 12 1.51 -12.18 -20.50
C GLN A 12 1.60 -11.79 -19.01
N MET A 13 2.71 -12.07 -18.31
CA MET A 13 2.80 -11.86 -16.87
C MET A 13 2.94 -10.39 -16.42
N ASP A 14 3.24 -9.47 -17.32
CA ASP A 14 3.60 -8.09 -16.97
C ASP A 14 2.41 -7.10 -17.04
N MET A 15 1.17 -7.61 -17.20
CA MET A 15 -0.04 -6.80 -17.42
C MET A 15 -0.97 -6.66 -16.20
N GLU A 16 -0.76 -7.42 -15.10
CA GLU A 16 -1.68 -7.39 -13.96
C GLU A 16 -1.49 -6.19 -13.00
N GLY A 17 -0.48 -5.34 -13.21
CA GLY A 17 -0.23 -4.13 -12.38
C GLY A 17 0.04 -4.37 -10.89
N ALA A 18 0.13 -5.63 -10.47
CA ALA A 18 0.26 -6.05 -9.08
C ALA A 18 1.71 -6.08 -8.61
N TYR A 19 2.39 -4.95 -8.63
CA TYR A 19 3.76 -4.86 -8.14
C TYR A 19 3.76 -4.68 -6.61
N LEU A 20 4.84 -5.13 -5.98
CA LEU A 20 4.95 -5.26 -4.53
C LEU A 20 6.08 -4.38 -4.01
N ASP A 21 5.92 -3.86 -2.80
CA ASP A 21 7.03 -3.22 -2.09
C ASP A 21 8.09 -4.27 -1.74
N PRO A 22 9.34 -3.84 -1.48
CA PRO A 22 10.28 -4.69 -0.76
C PRO A 22 9.73 -5.12 0.60
N PRO A 23 10.31 -6.17 1.21
CA PRO A 23 9.91 -6.63 2.54
C PRO A 23 9.94 -5.49 3.57
N TYR A 24 8.89 -5.41 4.40
CA TYR A 24 8.86 -4.44 5.49
C TYR A 24 9.76 -4.88 6.63
N ALA A 25 10.76 -4.05 6.95
CA ALA A 25 11.74 -4.34 8.00
C ALA A 25 11.14 -4.37 9.42
N ILE A 26 10.00 -3.71 9.63
CA ILE A 26 9.32 -3.64 10.93
C ILE A 26 7.97 -4.35 10.80
N HIS A 27 7.86 -5.47 11.51
CA HIS A 27 6.65 -6.25 11.64
C HIS A 27 6.15 -6.20 13.08
N GLN A 28 5.02 -5.54 13.32
CA GLN A 28 4.39 -5.41 14.63
C GLN A 28 2.92 -5.85 14.57
N PRO A 29 2.67 -7.17 14.60
CA PRO A 29 1.35 -7.77 14.77
C PRO A 29 0.56 -7.10 15.90
N PRO A 30 -0.72 -6.73 15.67
CA PRO A 30 -1.56 -6.24 16.76
C PRO A 30 -1.78 -7.34 17.80
N LYS A 31 -1.76 -6.94 19.07
CA LYS A 31 -2.00 -7.84 20.20
C LYS A 31 -3.49 -7.89 20.51
N VAL A 32 -3.96 -9.05 20.94
CA VAL A 32 -5.23 -9.13 21.67
C VAL A 32 -4.97 -8.58 23.08
N LYS A 33 -5.74 -7.58 23.54
CA LYS A 33 -5.63 -7.14 24.95
C LYS A 33 -6.00 -8.33 25.84
N SER A 34 -5.02 -8.86 26.57
CA SER A 34 -5.29 -9.83 27.63
C SER A 34 -5.99 -9.09 28.78
N VAL A 35 -7.31 -9.24 28.87
CA VAL A 35 -8.00 -9.06 30.15
C VAL A 35 -7.58 -10.26 31.02
N GLY A 36 -7.24 -10.03 32.29
CA GLY A 36 -6.47 -10.94 33.15
C GLY A 36 -6.85 -12.43 33.11
N SER A 37 -5.84 -13.27 33.36
CA SER A 37 -5.85 -14.74 33.36
C SER A 37 -6.99 -15.36 34.20
N GLY A 38 -8.07 -15.75 33.53
CA GLY A 38 -9.14 -16.60 34.07
C GLY A 38 -9.74 -17.48 32.97
N PRO A 39 -10.43 -18.59 33.29
CA PRO A 39 -10.77 -19.65 32.32
C PRO A 39 -11.89 -19.30 31.33
N GLU A 40 -12.23 -18.03 31.14
CA GLU A 40 -13.23 -17.53 30.19
C GLU A 40 -12.56 -17.03 28.88
N GLU A 41 -11.66 -17.83 28.32
CA GLU A 41 -10.89 -17.57 27.10
C GLU A 41 -11.70 -17.56 25.78
N ALA A 42 -12.95 -17.07 25.78
CA ALA A 42 -13.76 -16.93 24.56
C ALA A 42 -14.42 -15.54 24.38
N ARG A 43 -14.29 -14.61 25.33
CA ARG A 43 -15.07 -13.35 25.33
C ARG A 43 -14.28 -12.09 24.97
N SER A 44 -13.32 -12.17 24.05
CA SER A 44 -12.87 -10.95 23.35
C SER A 44 -13.85 -10.48 22.25
N LEU A 45 -15.00 -11.15 22.12
CA LEU A 45 -15.90 -11.05 20.95
C LEU A 45 -17.36 -10.67 21.26
N ASP A 46 -17.74 -10.34 22.49
CA ASP A 46 -19.06 -9.71 22.76
C ASP A 46 -19.02 -8.22 22.40
N ARG A 47 -18.62 -7.92 21.16
CA ARG A 47 -18.69 -6.57 20.60
C ARG A 47 -20.11 -6.40 20.05
N ALA A 48 -20.85 -5.42 20.57
CA ALA A 48 -22.21 -5.14 20.09
C ALA A 48 -22.25 -4.80 18.59
N VAL A 49 -21.15 -4.25 18.06
CA VAL A 49 -20.94 -4.00 16.64
C VAL A 49 -20.15 -5.16 16.03
N VAL A 50 -20.82 -5.93 15.17
CA VAL A 50 -20.22 -7.06 14.44
C VAL A 50 -19.58 -6.64 13.11
N ARG A 51 -19.96 -5.47 12.58
CA ARG A 51 -19.51 -4.89 11.32
C ARG A 51 -19.68 -3.37 11.40
N ASN A 52 -18.66 -2.61 11.01
CA ASN A 52 -18.75 -1.14 10.97
C ASN A 52 -19.49 -0.65 9.72
N ASP A 53 -19.89 0.63 9.72
CA ASP A 53 -20.43 1.30 8.53
C ASP A 53 -19.32 1.66 7.53
N PHE A 54 -18.76 0.63 6.90
CA PHE A 54 -17.71 0.77 5.89
C PHE A 54 -18.21 1.51 4.62
N GLU A 55 -19.51 1.53 4.31
CA GLU A 55 -20.00 2.23 3.11
C GLU A 55 -19.82 3.74 3.23
N THR A 56 -20.09 4.29 4.42
CA THR A 56 -19.82 5.71 4.71
C THR A 56 -18.33 6.04 4.59
N LEU A 57 -17.45 5.13 5.00
CA LEU A 57 -15.99 5.30 4.88
C LEU A 57 -15.57 5.29 3.41
N ILE A 58 -16.08 4.34 2.61
CA ILE A 58 -15.79 4.25 1.18
C ILE A 58 -16.24 5.50 0.43
N GLN A 59 -17.39 6.08 0.78
CA GLN A 59 -17.90 7.30 0.11
C GLN A 59 -16.99 8.51 0.28
N LYS A 60 -16.20 8.55 1.35
CA LYS A 60 -15.22 9.60 1.64
C LYS A 60 -13.83 9.30 1.07
N GLN A 61 -13.60 8.08 0.58
CA GLN A 61 -12.36 7.74 -0.10
C GLN A 61 -12.33 8.40 -1.48
N THR A 62 -11.15 8.89 -1.87
CA THR A 62 -10.84 9.26 -3.25
C THR A 62 -10.89 8.05 -4.18
N PRO A 63 -10.88 8.23 -5.51
CA PRO A 63 -10.85 7.13 -6.47
C PRO A 63 -9.74 6.10 -6.21
N VAL A 64 -10.00 4.85 -6.61
CA VAL A 64 -8.96 3.80 -6.65
C VAL A 64 -7.90 4.18 -7.69
N ARG A 65 -6.63 4.16 -7.26
CA ARG A 65 -5.45 4.45 -8.08
C ARG A 65 -4.71 3.17 -8.48
N ALA A 66 -3.74 3.29 -9.37
CA ALA A 66 -2.92 2.19 -9.85
C ALA A 66 -1.44 2.55 -9.77
N GLN A 67 -0.67 1.78 -9.02
CA GLN A 67 0.80 1.90 -8.94
C GLN A 67 1.52 1.34 -10.17
N GLU A 68 0.78 0.73 -11.09
CA GLU A 68 1.29 0.19 -12.34
C GLU A 68 2.48 -0.76 -12.14
N LYS A 69 3.63 -0.47 -12.74
CA LYS A 69 4.79 -1.37 -12.77
C LYS A 69 5.81 -1.13 -11.67
N ARG A 70 5.41 -0.53 -10.55
CA ARG A 70 6.33 -0.09 -9.49
C ARG A 70 5.93 -0.63 -8.12
N GLY A 71 6.91 -0.96 -7.28
CA GLY A 71 6.70 -1.37 -5.89
C GLY A 71 6.49 -0.17 -4.97
N THR A 72 5.32 0.46 -5.04
CA THR A 72 5.00 1.72 -4.33
C THR A 72 3.68 1.67 -3.55
N CYS A 73 3.18 0.48 -3.23
CA CYS A 73 1.87 0.30 -2.59
C CYS A 73 1.75 1.02 -1.23
N SER A 74 2.83 1.11 -0.44
CA SER A 74 2.84 1.89 0.81
C SER A 74 2.73 3.39 0.60
N ILE A 75 3.17 3.90 -0.55
CA ILE A 75 3.08 5.31 -0.93
C ILE A 75 1.64 5.62 -1.31
N PHE A 76 1.07 4.84 -2.23
CA PHE A 76 -0.35 4.95 -2.60
C PHE A 76 -1.27 4.82 -1.38
N SER A 77 -1.00 3.88 -0.47
CA SER A 77 -1.80 3.71 0.74
C SER A 77 -1.67 4.90 1.70
N ALA A 78 -0.49 5.49 1.82
CA ALA A 78 -0.28 6.68 2.65
C ALA A 78 -0.94 7.93 2.04
N THR A 79 -0.82 8.11 0.72
CA THR A 79 -1.49 9.18 -0.03
C THR A 79 -3.01 9.08 0.10
N ALA A 80 -3.60 7.90 -0.17
CA ALA A 80 -5.03 7.69 -0.05
C ALA A 80 -5.55 7.93 1.38
N LEU A 81 -4.77 7.57 2.41
CA LEU A 81 -5.13 7.85 3.79
C LEU A 81 -5.10 9.36 4.10
N LEU A 82 -4.08 10.09 3.62
CA LEU A 82 -4.02 11.55 3.76
C LEU A 82 -5.21 12.19 3.04
N GLU A 83 -5.50 11.82 1.79
CA GLU A 83 -6.62 12.35 1.03
C GLU A 83 -7.96 12.16 1.74
N PHE A 84 -8.20 10.96 2.29
CA PHE A 84 -9.39 10.71 3.11
C PHE A 84 -9.50 11.70 4.27
N HIS A 85 -8.41 11.90 5.02
CA HIS A 85 -8.45 12.83 6.16
C HIS A 85 -8.63 14.27 5.71
N LEU A 86 -8.11 14.66 4.55
CA LEU A 86 -8.30 16.00 4.02
C LEU A 86 -9.75 16.25 3.61
N VAL A 87 -10.39 15.26 2.98
CA VAL A 87 -11.84 15.27 2.68
C VAL A 87 -12.66 15.37 3.97
N GLU A 88 -12.37 14.51 4.94
CA GLU A 88 -13.16 14.42 6.18
C GLU A 88 -12.98 15.63 7.11
N LEU A 89 -11.75 16.10 7.29
CA LEU A 89 -11.46 17.14 8.25
C LEU A 89 -11.59 18.53 7.66
N PHE A 90 -11.48 18.73 6.35
CA PHE A 90 -11.49 20.07 5.76
C PHE A 90 -12.54 20.25 4.67
N ASP A 91 -13.48 19.31 4.57
CA ASP A 91 -14.58 19.34 3.60
C ASP A 91 -14.08 19.49 2.15
N LEU A 92 -12.90 18.94 1.85
CA LEU A 92 -12.37 18.92 0.50
C LEU A 92 -13.15 17.93 -0.38
N ILE A 93 -13.11 18.14 -1.70
CA ILE A 93 -13.84 17.30 -2.65
C ILE A 93 -13.22 15.89 -2.72
N PRO A 94 -14.02 14.81 -2.75
CA PRO A 94 -13.54 13.42 -2.89
C PRO A 94 -12.86 13.10 -4.24
N THR A 95 -12.66 14.08 -5.12
CA THR A 95 -11.85 13.95 -6.34
C THR A 95 -10.43 14.49 -6.16
N LEU A 96 -10.03 14.81 -4.92
CA LEU A 96 -8.66 15.15 -4.58
C LEU A 96 -7.69 14.09 -5.12
N ASP A 97 -6.55 14.55 -5.63
CA ASP A 97 -5.52 13.73 -6.27
C ASP A 97 -4.16 14.31 -5.89
N LEU A 98 -3.50 13.69 -4.92
CA LEU A 98 -2.18 14.10 -4.45
C LEU A 98 -1.08 13.24 -5.10
N SER A 99 0.07 13.86 -5.36
CA SER A 99 1.14 13.22 -6.13
C SER A 99 1.85 12.10 -5.38
N GLU A 100 1.63 10.84 -5.77
CA GLU A 100 2.46 9.72 -5.30
C GLU A 100 3.92 9.83 -5.78
N GLU A 101 4.16 10.43 -6.95
CA GLU A 101 5.51 10.65 -7.49
C GLU A 101 6.35 11.52 -6.56
N TRP A 102 5.75 12.56 -5.97
CA TRP A 102 6.41 13.41 -4.98
C TRP A 102 6.83 12.62 -3.75
N LEU A 103 5.94 11.82 -3.19
CA LEU A 103 6.20 11.07 -1.98
C LEU A 103 7.23 9.95 -2.22
N GLU A 104 7.18 9.32 -3.39
CA GLU A 104 8.18 8.35 -3.84
C GLU A 104 9.55 8.97 -4.05
N TYR A 105 9.63 10.14 -4.69
CA TYR A 105 10.86 10.92 -4.79
C TYR A 105 11.45 11.18 -3.38
N LEU A 106 10.63 11.64 -2.44
CA LEU A 106 11.09 11.91 -1.08
C LEU A 106 11.59 10.64 -0.36
N ALA A 107 10.93 9.51 -0.57
CA ALA A 107 11.26 8.23 0.07
C ALA A 107 12.53 7.59 -0.50
N THR A 108 12.80 7.77 -1.79
CA THR A 108 13.86 7.07 -2.52
C THR A 108 15.09 7.92 -2.83
N ARG A 109 15.06 9.25 -2.60
CA ARG A 109 16.14 10.20 -2.94
C ARG A 109 17.55 9.85 -2.43
N ASN A 110 17.67 9.01 -1.41
CA ASN A 110 18.96 8.57 -0.86
C ASN A 110 19.03 7.03 -0.77
N ARG A 111 18.38 6.33 -1.70
CA ARG A 111 18.25 4.86 -1.71
C ARG A 111 18.63 4.27 -3.06
N THR A 112 18.90 2.97 -3.05
CA THR A 112 19.20 2.16 -4.24
C THR A 112 18.15 1.08 -4.50
N SER A 113 17.03 1.11 -3.78
CA SER A 113 15.89 0.20 -3.95
C SER A 113 14.58 0.97 -3.83
N ASP A 114 13.57 0.55 -4.59
CA ASP A 114 12.20 1.09 -4.56
C ASP A 114 11.55 0.89 -3.20
N GLY A 115 10.41 1.55 -3.00
CA GLY A 115 9.49 1.26 -1.90
C GLY A 115 9.81 1.96 -0.58
N SER A 116 8.83 1.87 0.32
CA SER A 116 8.82 2.58 1.59
C SER A 116 8.02 1.79 2.63
N ASN A 117 7.48 2.47 3.63
CA ASN A 117 6.50 1.96 4.57
C ASN A 117 5.67 3.12 5.13
N SER A 118 4.51 2.84 5.72
CA SER A 118 3.60 3.87 6.25
C SER A 118 4.29 4.82 7.23
N TRP A 119 5.14 4.31 8.13
CA TRP A 119 5.87 5.16 9.10
C TRP A 119 6.78 6.19 8.41
N THR A 120 7.56 5.75 7.42
CA THR A 120 8.44 6.64 6.65
C THR A 120 7.62 7.65 5.86
N ASN A 121 6.56 7.19 5.20
CA ASN A 121 5.70 8.03 4.38
C ASN A 121 4.99 9.11 5.21
N PHE A 122 4.44 8.77 6.37
CA PHE A 122 3.77 9.75 7.24
C PHE A 122 4.72 10.82 7.74
N ASN A 123 5.97 10.46 8.10
CA ASN A 123 6.99 11.44 8.47
C ASN A 123 7.39 12.35 7.32
N LEU A 124 7.47 11.83 6.09
CA LEU A 124 7.76 12.63 4.91
C LEU A 124 6.62 13.61 4.59
N ILE A 125 5.37 13.16 4.74
CA ILE A 125 4.18 14.01 4.64
C ILE A 125 4.20 15.11 5.71
N ASP A 126 4.46 14.78 6.98
CA ASP A 126 4.61 15.76 8.07
C ASP A 126 5.70 16.78 7.76
N GLN A 127 6.82 16.34 7.19
CA GLN A 127 7.98 17.19 6.94
C GLN A 127 7.83 18.09 5.70
N PHE A 128 7.26 17.57 4.62
CA PHE A 128 7.31 18.20 3.29
C PHE A 128 5.94 18.49 2.66
N GLY A 129 4.87 17.91 3.19
CA GLY A 129 3.55 17.93 2.57
C GLY A 129 3.47 17.17 1.25
N MET A 130 2.38 17.38 0.52
CA MET A 130 2.11 16.73 -0.76
C MET A 130 1.48 17.72 -1.74
N PRO A 131 1.99 17.81 -2.98
CA PRO A 131 1.36 18.61 -4.03
C PRO A 131 0.23 17.83 -4.70
N ASP A 132 -0.58 18.56 -5.47
CA ASP A 132 -1.55 17.99 -6.41
C ASP A 132 -0.83 17.18 -7.50
N GLU A 133 -1.41 16.04 -7.87
CA GLU A 133 -0.93 15.12 -8.91
C GLU A 133 -0.62 15.84 -10.23
N LYS A 134 -1.39 16.87 -10.60
CA LYS A 134 -1.17 17.63 -11.84
C LYS A 134 0.16 18.38 -11.90
N LEU A 135 0.79 18.65 -10.74
CA LEU A 135 2.06 19.38 -10.65
C LEU A 135 3.26 18.45 -10.75
N LEU A 136 3.11 17.20 -10.32
CA LEU A 136 4.13 16.18 -10.46
C LEU A 136 3.48 14.82 -10.73
N PRO A 137 3.08 14.56 -12.00
CA PRO A 137 2.33 13.36 -12.31
C PRO A 137 3.11 12.07 -12.08
N TYR A 138 2.41 11.04 -11.61
CA TYR A 138 2.92 9.71 -11.41
C TYR A 138 3.36 9.04 -12.70
N ILE A 139 4.58 8.51 -12.67
CA ILE A 139 5.16 7.73 -13.75
C ILE A 139 5.12 6.26 -13.33
N GLY A 140 4.15 5.52 -13.86
CA GLY A 140 3.88 4.12 -13.53
C GLY A 140 4.86 3.07 -14.09
N MET A 141 6.07 3.47 -14.48
CA MET A 141 7.09 2.56 -15.01
C MET A 141 8.36 2.62 -14.19
N THR A 142 9.02 1.48 -13.94
CA THR A 142 10.37 1.46 -13.37
C THR A 142 11.41 1.80 -14.44
N TRP A 143 12.33 2.73 -14.15
CA TRP A 143 13.49 2.96 -15.01
C TRP A 143 14.63 2.01 -14.69
N LYS A 144 14.99 1.16 -15.65
CA LYS A 144 16.10 0.20 -15.53
C LYS A 144 17.31 0.69 -16.28
N LYS A 145 18.50 0.52 -15.68
CA LYS A 145 19.78 0.96 -16.26
C LYS A 145 20.03 0.38 -17.66
N GLU A 146 19.55 -0.84 -17.90
CA GLU A 146 19.74 -1.57 -19.16
C GLU A 146 18.85 -1.04 -20.31
N SER A 147 17.83 -0.23 -20.00
CA SER A 147 16.85 0.26 -20.98
C SER A 147 16.23 1.59 -20.50
N LEU A 148 17.04 2.65 -20.47
CA LEU A 148 16.58 3.98 -20.06
C LEU A 148 15.72 4.64 -21.14
N PRO A 149 14.48 5.06 -20.82
CA PRO A 149 13.71 5.90 -21.72
C PRO A 149 14.36 7.30 -21.87
N PRO A 150 14.05 8.06 -22.94
CA PRO A 150 14.62 9.39 -23.15
C PRO A 150 14.49 10.32 -21.95
N LEU A 151 13.33 10.32 -21.27
CA LEU A 151 13.09 11.12 -20.08
C LEU A 151 14.01 10.76 -18.90
N ALA A 152 14.37 9.47 -18.76
CA ALA A 152 15.30 9.03 -17.74
C ALA A 152 16.73 9.49 -18.04
N VAL A 153 17.13 9.47 -19.32
CA VAL A 153 18.43 10.00 -19.76
C VAL A 153 18.50 11.51 -19.51
N GLU A 154 17.43 12.23 -19.83
CA GLU A 154 17.31 13.67 -19.59
C GLU A 154 17.45 14.02 -18.11
N ARG A 155 16.72 13.32 -17.23
CA ARG A 155 16.65 13.67 -15.79
C ARG A 155 17.76 13.07 -14.93
N CYS A 156 18.32 11.94 -15.34
CA CYS A 156 19.27 11.18 -14.51
C CYS A 156 20.62 10.95 -15.18
N GLY A 157 20.77 11.20 -16.49
CA GLY A 157 21.95 10.81 -17.26
C GLY A 157 23.27 11.47 -16.81
N HIS A 158 23.20 12.60 -16.10
CA HIS A 158 24.37 13.27 -15.52
C HIS A 158 24.82 12.69 -14.18
N LEU A 159 24.00 11.84 -13.55
CA LEU A 159 24.27 11.27 -12.23
C LEU A 159 25.06 9.97 -12.31
N THR A 160 25.75 9.64 -11.22
CA THR A 160 26.45 8.35 -11.07
C THR A 160 26.22 7.77 -9.67
N GLY A 161 26.57 6.50 -9.48
CA GLY A 161 26.52 5.84 -8.16
C GLY A 161 25.13 5.83 -7.54
N VAL A 162 25.06 6.11 -6.23
CA VAL A 162 23.81 6.11 -5.46
C VAL A 162 22.82 7.14 -5.99
N SER A 163 23.28 8.36 -6.34
CA SER A 163 22.39 9.41 -6.85
C SER A 163 21.73 9.02 -8.17
N PHE A 164 22.46 8.31 -9.04
CA PHE A 164 21.87 7.76 -10.27
C PHE A 164 20.78 6.75 -9.95
N SER A 165 21.05 5.78 -9.07
CA SER A 165 20.05 4.82 -8.63
C SER A 165 18.83 5.50 -8.00
N SER A 166 19.03 6.44 -7.08
CA SER A 166 17.94 7.21 -6.46
C SER A 166 17.12 7.98 -7.49
N CYS A 167 17.76 8.56 -8.50
CA CYS A 167 17.06 9.26 -9.58
C CYS A 167 16.25 8.30 -10.46
N LEU A 168 16.72 7.09 -10.72
CA LEU A 168 15.93 6.09 -11.46
C LEU A 168 14.69 5.64 -10.69
N LEU A 169 14.74 5.65 -9.35
CA LEU A 169 13.61 5.30 -8.49
C LEU A 169 12.65 6.50 -8.35
N GLY A 170 13.13 7.65 -7.87
CA GLY A 170 12.31 8.86 -7.68
C GLY A 170 12.05 9.66 -8.96
N HIS A 171 12.49 9.16 -10.11
CA HIS A 171 12.41 9.75 -11.46
C HIS A 171 12.93 11.18 -11.63
N ARG A 172 13.70 11.70 -10.67
CA ARG A 172 14.30 13.04 -10.67
C ARG A 172 15.56 13.10 -9.82
N ASP A 173 16.41 14.08 -10.09
CA ASP A 173 17.68 14.28 -9.37
C ASP A 173 17.43 14.50 -7.85
N PRO A 174 18.04 13.69 -6.96
CA PRO A 174 17.84 13.81 -5.51
C PRO A 174 18.32 15.15 -4.92
N ASN A 175 19.19 15.89 -5.63
CA ASN A 175 19.69 17.19 -5.19
C ASN A 175 18.65 18.32 -5.34
N LEU A 176 17.59 18.13 -6.14
CA LEU A 176 16.58 19.16 -6.40
C LEU A 176 15.87 19.62 -5.12
N LEU A 177 15.66 18.72 -4.15
CA LEU A 177 14.97 19.04 -2.90
C LEU A 177 15.58 20.23 -2.16
N PHE A 178 16.91 20.32 -2.16
CA PHE A 178 17.66 21.35 -1.43
C PHE A 178 18.22 22.44 -2.36
N ALA A 179 17.98 22.35 -3.67
CA ALA A 179 18.36 23.38 -4.62
C ALA A 179 17.64 24.71 -4.30
N SER A 180 18.37 25.81 -4.42
CA SER A 180 17.78 27.15 -4.33
C SER A 180 16.79 27.38 -5.48
N GLU A 181 15.81 28.26 -5.29
CA GLU A 181 14.86 28.59 -6.36
C GLU A 181 15.56 29.16 -7.60
N ALA A 182 16.64 29.93 -7.41
CA ALA A 182 17.46 30.44 -8.50
C ALA A 182 18.07 29.30 -9.33
N GLN A 183 18.60 28.25 -8.68
CA GLN A 183 19.15 27.09 -9.38
C GLN A 183 18.09 26.29 -10.13
N LEU A 184 16.86 26.22 -9.61
CA LEU A 184 15.75 25.50 -10.27
C LEU A 184 15.14 26.29 -11.44
N LEU A 185 15.36 27.60 -11.51
CA LEU A 185 14.81 28.49 -12.54
C LEU A 185 15.83 28.96 -13.58
N ASP A 186 17.12 28.72 -13.36
CA ASP A 186 18.20 29.07 -14.30
C ASP A 186 18.42 27.95 -15.31
N PRO A 187 18.10 28.11 -16.62
CA PRO A 187 18.29 27.08 -17.63
C PRO A 187 19.75 26.63 -17.84
N SER A 188 20.72 27.39 -17.32
CA SER A 188 22.14 27.02 -17.35
C SER A 188 22.58 26.16 -16.15
N SER A 189 21.73 26.06 -15.12
CA SER A 189 21.96 25.23 -13.95
C SER A 189 21.76 23.75 -14.28
N GLY A 190 22.68 22.89 -13.83
CA GLY A 190 22.49 21.43 -13.88
C GLY A 190 21.35 20.91 -13.00
N LEU A 191 20.71 21.79 -12.22
CA LEU A 191 19.54 21.53 -11.39
C LEU A 191 18.29 22.25 -11.91
N TYR A 192 18.30 22.76 -13.16
CA TYR A 192 17.12 23.41 -13.74
C TYR A 192 15.92 22.46 -13.76
N ASP A 193 14.90 22.79 -12.97
CA ASP A 193 13.67 22.00 -12.87
C ASP A 193 12.52 22.87 -12.31
N PRO A 194 11.90 23.73 -13.15
CA PRO A 194 10.81 24.60 -12.71
C PRO A 194 9.57 23.81 -12.27
N GLU A 195 9.30 22.64 -12.87
CA GLU A 195 8.19 21.77 -12.47
C GLU A 195 8.35 21.30 -11.02
N PHE A 196 9.56 20.82 -10.68
CA PHE A 196 9.87 20.41 -9.31
C PHE A 196 9.74 21.58 -8.32
N LEU A 197 10.16 22.79 -8.70
CA LEU A 197 9.96 23.98 -7.85
C LEU A 197 8.47 24.22 -7.57
N TYR A 198 7.60 24.14 -8.59
CA TYR A 198 6.16 24.34 -8.42
C TYR A 198 5.53 23.27 -7.53
N ALA A 199 5.89 22.00 -7.74
CA ALA A 199 5.46 20.91 -6.88
C ALA A 199 5.93 21.11 -5.43
N ARG A 200 7.20 21.48 -5.22
CA ARG A 200 7.76 21.74 -3.88
C ARG A 200 7.05 22.90 -3.15
N ARG A 201 6.69 23.97 -3.86
CA ARG A 201 5.95 25.10 -3.28
C ARG A 201 4.52 24.69 -2.91
N ALA A 202 3.81 24.03 -3.82
CA ALA A 202 2.45 23.55 -3.54
C ALA A 202 2.40 22.54 -2.39
N ALA A 203 3.40 21.65 -2.29
CA ALA A 203 3.51 20.72 -1.17
C ALA A 203 3.65 21.45 0.18
N ARG A 204 4.45 22.54 0.20
CA ARG A 204 4.59 23.39 1.39
C ARG A 204 3.30 24.10 1.74
N GLU A 205 2.57 24.61 0.76
CA GLU A 205 1.27 25.26 0.97
C GLU A 205 0.25 24.28 1.57
N VAL A 206 0.15 23.05 1.04
CA VAL A 206 -0.70 22.00 1.61
C VAL A 206 -0.29 21.66 3.04
N LYS A 207 1.02 21.57 3.30
CA LYS A 207 1.54 21.33 4.66
C LYS A 207 1.12 22.42 5.63
N GLU A 208 1.37 23.67 5.28
CA GLU A 208 1.05 24.82 6.14
C GLU A 208 -0.45 24.99 6.37
N ALA A 209 -1.28 24.65 5.37
CA ALA A 209 -2.71 24.79 5.46
C ALA A 209 -3.39 23.64 6.23
N TYR A 210 -2.93 22.40 6.05
CA TYR A 210 -3.73 21.23 6.44
C TYR A 210 -2.98 20.20 7.30
N ILE A 211 -1.65 20.16 7.29
CA ILE A 211 -0.90 19.07 7.91
C ILE A 211 -0.47 19.46 9.32
N ASN A 212 -1.22 18.95 10.30
CA ASN A 212 -0.90 19.04 11.73
C ASN A 212 -1.16 17.68 12.39
N TYR A 213 -0.11 17.04 12.90
CA TYR A 213 -0.22 15.74 13.55
C TYR A 213 -0.26 15.88 15.07
N SER A 214 -1.24 15.24 15.72
CA SER A 214 -1.35 15.22 17.18
C SER A 214 -0.31 14.31 17.86
N SER A 215 0.31 13.39 17.10
CA SER A 215 1.32 12.46 17.61
C SER A 215 2.22 11.97 16.47
N ARG A 216 3.39 11.45 16.82
CA ARG A 216 4.27 10.68 15.93
C ARG A 216 4.21 9.17 16.17
N ASP A 217 3.31 8.72 17.05
CA ASP A 217 3.01 7.30 17.24
C ASP A 217 1.91 6.87 16.27
N TYR A 218 2.34 6.29 15.15
CA TYR A 218 1.44 5.87 14.08
C TYR A 218 0.92 4.45 14.25
N VAL A 219 1.60 3.59 15.02
CA VAL A 219 1.29 2.15 15.08
C VAL A 219 0.09 1.90 15.98
N VAL A 220 -0.91 1.20 15.45
CA VAL A 220 -2.07 0.70 16.20
C VAL A 220 -1.75 -0.69 16.72
N ARG A 221 -1.62 -0.83 18.04
CA ARG A 221 -1.00 -2.03 18.66
C ARG A 221 -1.99 -3.09 19.09
N TYR A 222 -3.29 -2.80 19.10
CA TYR A 222 -4.29 -3.72 19.63
C TYR A 222 -5.46 -3.94 18.66
N VAL A 223 -5.95 -5.19 18.60
CA VAL A 223 -7.08 -5.57 17.74
C VAL A 223 -8.34 -4.77 18.05
N ASN A 224 -8.64 -4.54 19.33
CA ASN A 224 -9.81 -3.77 19.73
C ASN A 224 -9.70 -2.31 19.26
N GLU A 225 -8.50 -1.71 19.33
CA GLU A 225 -8.22 -0.34 18.92
C GLU A 225 -8.39 -0.16 17.41
N ILE A 226 -7.97 -1.15 16.60
CA ILE A 226 -8.19 -1.15 15.14
C ILE A 226 -9.68 -1.02 14.83
N GLN A 227 -10.51 -1.86 15.46
CA GLN A 227 -11.95 -1.83 15.25
C GLN A 227 -12.60 -0.58 15.87
N ASP A 228 -12.11 -0.08 17.01
CA ASP A 228 -12.60 1.16 17.64
C ASP A 228 -12.40 2.36 16.69
N LEU A 229 -11.26 2.43 15.99
CA LEU A 229 -10.98 3.46 14.99
C LEU A 229 -11.90 3.32 13.78
N LEU A 230 -12.11 2.10 13.27
CA LEU A 230 -13.02 1.85 12.15
C LEU A 230 -14.49 2.13 12.48
N ASP A 231 -14.92 1.89 13.72
CA ASP A 231 -16.24 2.24 14.23
C ASP A 231 -16.43 3.77 14.32
N GLN A 232 -15.35 4.51 14.61
CA GLN A 232 -15.30 5.97 14.57
C GLN A 232 -15.17 6.55 13.15
N GLY A 233 -15.12 5.68 12.14
CA GLY A 233 -14.98 6.07 10.75
C GLY A 233 -13.57 6.50 10.35
N ILE A 234 -12.54 6.08 11.09
CA ILE A 234 -11.13 6.38 10.83
C ILE A 234 -10.48 5.16 10.12
N PRO A 235 -10.13 5.27 8.83
CA PRO A 235 -9.42 4.23 8.11
C PRO A 235 -7.96 4.14 8.56
N LEU A 236 -7.32 3.02 8.21
CA LEU A 236 -5.97 2.68 8.62
C LEU A 236 -5.17 2.19 7.42
N THR A 237 -3.85 2.34 7.41
CA THR A 237 -3.04 1.50 6.51
C THR A 237 -2.70 0.19 7.19
N LEU A 238 -2.69 -0.89 6.42
CA LEU A 238 -2.13 -2.17 6.80
C LEU A 238 -0.90 -2.40 5.93
N GLY A 239 0.28 -2.50 6.54
CA GLY A 239 1.48 -3.02 5.87
C GLY A 239 1.65 -4.49 6.27
N ALA A 240 1.72 -5.40 5.31
CA ALA A 240 1.80 -6.83 5.58
C ALA A 240 2.90 -7.54 4.79
N ALA A 241 3.43 -8.63 5.37
CA ALA A 241 4.28 -9.56 4.64
C ALA A 241 3.46 -10.29 3.57
N PHE A 242 3.95 -10.34 2.33
CA PHE A 242 3.18 -10.83 1.20
C PHE A 242 3.30 -12.35 1.02
N PHE A 243 2.17 -13.02 0.81
CA PHE A 243 2.10 -14.46 0.54
C PHE A 243 1.41 -14.69 -0.81
N TYR A 244 2.17 -15.14 -1.79
CA TYR A 244 1.74 -15.14 -3.19
C TYR A 244 0.52 -16.03 -3.44
N GLY A 245 0.41 -17.17 -2.75
CA GLY A 245 -0.75 -18.06 -2.85
C GLY A 245 -2.01 -17.42 -2.25
N SER A 246 -1.88 -16.86 -1.05
CA SER A 246 -2.98 -16.25 -0.29
C SER A 246 -3.60 -15.06 -1.03
N TRP A 247 -2.80 -14.31 -1.78
CA TRP A 247 -3.24 -13.20 -2.62
C TRP A 247 -3.63 -13.60 -4.04
N ASN A 248 -3.52 -14.88 -4.41
CA ASN A 248 -3.71 -15.37 -5.79
C ASN A 248 -2.83 -14.64 -6.83
N HIS A 249 -1.65 -14.22 -6.42
CA HIS A 249 -0.75 -13.40 -7.24
C HIS A 249 -0.17 -14.21 -8.41
N ARG A 250 0.15 -13.52 -9.53
CA ARG A 250 0.74 -14.13 -10.74
C ARG A 250 2.03 -14.90 -10.53
N THR A 251 2.78 -14.59 -9.47
CA THR A 251 4.03 -15.30 -9.10
C THR A 251 3.76 -16.62 -8.37
N ALA A 252 2.53 -16.88 -7.90
CA ALA A 252 2.21 -18.10 -7.18
C ALA A 252 2.55 -19.40 -7.97
N PRO A 253 2.26 -19.50 -9.29
CA PRO A 253 2.68 -20.66 -10.09
C PRO A 253 4.18 -20.87 -10.18
N GLU A 254 4.98 -19.80 -10.24
CA GLU A 254 6.45 -19.88 -10.22
C GLU A 254 6.97 -20.53 -8.93
N LEU A 255 6.22 -20.36 -7.84
CA LEU A 255 6.51 -20.92 -6.51
C LEU A 255 5.79 -22.26 -6.26
N GLY A 256 5.20 -22.87 -7.30
CA GLY A 256 4.55 -24.18 -7.20
C GLY A 256 3.13 -24.15 -6.64
N MET A 257 2.48 -22.99 -6.58
CA MET A 257 1.09 -22.85 -6.11
C MET A 257 0.11 -22.65 -7.27
N ALA A 258 -1.12 -23.13 -7.11
CA ALA A 258 -2.20 -22.80 -8.03
C ALA A 258 -2.78 -21.40 -7.70
N ARG A 259 -3.36 -20.73 -8.70
CA ARG A 259 -4.13 -19.50 -8.50
C ARG A 259 -5.63 -19.81 -8.53
N ASP A 260 -6.39 -19.24 -7.60
CA ASP A 260 -7.85 -19.12 -7.70
C ASP A 260 -8.20 -17.76 -8.32
N MET A 261 -8.44 -17.76 -9.63
CA MET A 261 -8.77 -16.51 -10.35
C MET A 261 -10.14 -15.95 -9.96
N ASN A 262 -11.08 -16.78 -9.51
CA ASN A 262 -12.34 -16.28 -8.98
C ASN A 262 -12.12 -15.55 -7.64
N GLY A 263 -11.24 -16.10 -6.78
CA GLY A 263 -10.77 -15.42 -5.57
C GLY A 263 -10.05 -14.10 -5.88
N TRP A 264 -9.17 -14.09 -6.88
CA TRP A 264 -8.47 -12.89 -7.37
C TRP A 264 -9.44 -11.79 -7.81
N TYR A 265 -10.39 -12.09 -8.70
CA TYR A 265 -11.34 -11.09 -9.19
C TYR A 265 -12.31 -10.62 -8.11
N LYS A 266 -12.65 -11.47 -7.15
CA LYS A 266 -13.42 -11.12 -5.95
C LYS A 266 -12.59 -10.46 -4.85
N GLY A 267 -11.30 -10.19 -5.08
CA GLY A 267 -10.45 -9.50 -4.12
C GLY A 267 -10.29 -10.24 -2.79
N ILE A 268 -10.32 -11.58 -2.79
CA ILE A 268 -10.25 -12.40 -1.58
C ILE A 268 -8.78 -12.72 -1.27
N VAL A 269 -8.33 -12.30 -0.10
CA VAL A 269 -7.03 -12.68 0.47
C VAL A 269 -7.23 -13.71 1.58
N GLY A 270 -6.69 -14.90 1.36
CA GLY A 270 -6.75 -16.03 2.30
C GLY A 270 -5.75 -15.93 3.44
N TYR A 271 -5.28 -17.10 3.89
CA TYR A 271 -4.24 -17.22 4.91
C TYR A 271 -3.26 -18.34 4.53
N PRO A 272 -1.95 -18.15 4.70
CA PRO A 272 -0.93 -19.15 4.36
C PRO A 272 -0.85 -20.20 5.47
N GLU A 273 -1.72 -21.22 5.43
CA GLU A 273 -1.79 -22.24 6.48
C GLU A 273 -0.43 -22.93 6.75
N PRO A 274 -0.06 -23.19 8.02
CA PRO A 274 1.12 -23.97 8.34
C PRO A 274 1.16 -25.31 7.59
N GLY A 275 2.31 -25.62 6.99
CA GLY A 275 2.46 -26.80 6.13
C GLY A 275 1.86 -26.64 4.72
N SER A 276 1.40 -25.44 4.34
CA SER A 276 1.11 -25.11 2.95
C SER A 276 2.38 -24.81 2.15
N VAL A 277 2.29 -24.97 0.83
CA VAL A 277 3.36 -24.52 -0.08
C VAL A 277 3.56 -23.01 0.03
N ASP A 278 2.48 -22.24 0.24
CA ASP A 278 2.54 -20.78 0.37
C ASP A 278 3.35 -20.34 1.60
N ALA A 279 3.07 -20.95 2.75
CA ALA A 279 3.80 -20.67 4.00
C ALA A 279 5.29 -21.00 3.91
N VAL A 280 5.69 -21.96 3.06
CA VAL A 280 7.09 -22.37 2.89
C VAL A 280 7.80 -21.56 1.80
N MET A 281 7.14 -21.34 0.66
CA MET A 281 7.79 -20.80 -0.53
C MET A 281 7.75 -19.28 -0.59
N SER A 282 6.69 -18.62 -0.11
CA SER A 282 6.60 -17.16 -0.15
C SER A 282 7.73 -16.46 0.62
N PRO A 283 8.15 -16.93 1.83
CA PRO A 283 9.32 -16.38 2.52
C PRO A 283 10.65 -16.53 1.78
N THR A 284 10.75 -17.41 0.78
CA THR A 284 11.98 -17.50 -0.05
C THR A 284 12.09 -16.40 -1.10
N LYS A 285 11.00 -15.66 -1.32
CA LYS A 285 10.89 -14.52 -2.25
C LYS A 285 10.14 -13.39 -1.55
N GLU A 286 10.69 -12.94 -0.42
CA GLU A 286 10.05 -11.95 0.45
C GLU A 286 9.60 -10.71 -0.30
N ALA A 287 8.41 -10.22 0.05
CA ALA A 287 7.84 -8.97 -0.45
C ALA A 287 6.89 -8.38 0.60
N GLY A 288 6.62 -7.08 0.50
CA GLY A 288 5.63 -6.37 1.30
C GLY A 288 4.46 -5.91 0.44
N HIS A 289 3.29 -5.74 1.07
CA HIS A 289 2.18 -5.02 0.43
C HIS A 289 1.43 -4.16 1.44
N SER A 290 1.03 -2.97 1.01
CA SER A 290 0.25 -2.05 1.82
C SER A 290 -1.08 -1.72 1.18
N ILE A 291 -2.12 -1.66 2.01
CA ILE A 291 -3.51 -1.38 1.63
C ILE A 291 -4.15 -0.46 2.66
N VAL A 292 -5.25 0.19 2.29
CA VAL A 292 -6.05 1.02 3.22
C VAL A 292 -7.25 0.21 3.72
N ILE A 293 -7.30 -0.06 5.02
CA ILE A 293 -8.42 -0.70 5.70
C ILE A 293 -9.55 0.31 5.90
N VAL A 294 -10.71 0.00 5.38
CA VAL A 294 -11.92 0.86 5.39
C VAL A 294 -13.09 0.23 6.14
N GLY A 295 -12.93 -0.98 6.66
CA GLY A 295 -13.93 -1.60 7.51
C GLY A 295 -13.61 -3.01 7.91
N TYR A 296 -14.51 -3.61 8.69
CA TYR A 296 -14.43 -4.99 9.13
C TYR A 296 -15.80 -5.63 9.19
N ASP A 297 -15.83 -6.96 9.12
CA ASP A 297 -17.01 -7.79 9.38
C ASP A 297 -16.54 -9.05 10.12
N ASN A 298 -16.92 -9.17 11.39
CA ASN A 298 -16.51 -10.25 12.28
C ASN A 298 -17.23 -11.58 12.00
N GLU A 299 -18.32 -11.56 11.24
CA GLU A 299 -19.13 -12.75 10.94
C GLU A 299 -18.90 -13.26 9.52
N LYS A 300 -18.33 -12.44 8.63
CA LYS A 300 -18.02 -12.84 7.26
C LYS A 300 -17.14 -14.09 7.26
N ARG A 301 -17.61 -15.12 6.54
CA ARG A 301 -16.87 -16.36 6.33
C ARG A 301 -16.22 -16.37 4.96
N VAL A 302 -14.93 -16.69 4.92
CA VAL A 302 -14.15 -16.85 3.70
C VAL A 302 -13.60 -18.27 3.67
N THR A 303 -13.88 -19.01 2.61
CA THR A 303 -13.30 -20.34 2.37
C THR A 303 -12.27 -20.24 1.26
N THR A 304 -11.04 -20.68 1.52
CA THR A 304 -9.96 -20.76 0.51
C THR A 304 -9.48 -22.20 0.37
N ARG A 305 -9.01 -22.53 -0.84
CA ARG A 305 -8.44 -23.84 -1.15
C ARG A 305 -6.94 -23.71 -1.32
N ILE A 306 -6.18 -24.38 -0.46
CA ILE A 306 -4.74 -24.20 -0.30
C ILE A 306 -4.02 -25.50 -0.69
N ARG A 307 -2.89 -25.36 -1.38
CA ARG A 307 -1.98 -26.48 -1.70
C ARG A 307 -1.05 -26.75 -0.52
N MET A 308 -1.09 -27.98 0.00
CA MET A 308 -0.24 -28.45 1.09
C MET A 308 1.10 -28.98 0.56
N VAL A 309 2.13 -29.02 1.40
CA VAL A 309 3.46 -29.54 1.03
C VAL A 309 3.44 -31.02 0.65
N ASP A 310 2.49 -31.80 1.19
CA ASP A 310 2.25 -33.20 0.84
C ASP A 310 1.59 -33.39 -0.55
N GLY A 311 1.34 -32.29 -1.26
CA GLY A 311 0.71 -32.27 -2.58
C GLY A 311 -0.82 -32.26 -2.55
N THR A 312 -1.47 -32.43 -1.38
CA THR A 312 -2.92 -32.38 -1.25
C THR A 312 -3.46 -30.96 -1.37
N MET A 313 -4.72 -30.82 -1.79
CA MET A 313 -5.46 -29.57 -1.72
C MET A 313 -6.44 -29.64 -0.54
N LYS A 314 -6.36 -28.69 0.39
CA LYS A 314 -7.26 -28.61 1.55
C LYS A 314 -8.04 -27.29 1.54
N SER A 315 -9.28 -27.34 1.99
CA SER A 315 -10.12 -26.15 2.14
C SER A 315 -10.14 -25.71 3.59
N PHE A 316 -9.93 -24.41 3.81
CA PHE A 316 -9.95 -23.79 5.13
C PHE A 316 -10.97 -22.67 5.14
N THR A 317 -11.69 -22.52 6.25
CA THR A 317 -12.69 -21.47 6.41
C THR A 317 -12.31 -20.59 7.58
N TYR A 318 -12.27 -19.28 7.34
CA TYR A 318 -11.98 -18.25 8.32
C TYR A 318 -13.23 -17.42 8.54
N THR A 319 -13.41 -16.99 9.79
CA THR A 319 -14.47 -16.06 10.18
C THR A 319 -13.79 -14.74 10.56
N GLY A 320 -14.34 -13.63 10.11
CA GLY A 320 -13.77 -12.30 10.32
C GLY A 320 -12.90 -11.84 9.15
N VAL A 321 -13.25 -10.68 8.57
CA VAL A 321 -12.46 -10.01 7.53
C VAL A 321 -12.28 -8.52 7.83
N TYR A 322 -11.26 -7.93 7.21
CA TYR A 322 -11.19 -6.50 6.95
C TYR A 322 -11.50 -6.24 5.48
N TYR A 323 -12.22 -5.15 5.20
CA TYR A 323 -12.40 -4.60 3.86
C TYR A 323 -11.33 -3.55 3.59
N PHE A 324 -10.80 -3.53 2.37
CA PHE A 324 -9.71 -2.63 2.03
C PHE A 324 -9.79 -2.06 0.61
N LYS A 325 -9.26 -0.85 0.45
CA LYS A 325 -8.94 -0.20 -0.84
C LYS A 325 -7.53 -0.62 -1.25
N ASN A 326 -7.35 -1.08 -2.49
CA ASN A 326 -6.04 -1.46 -3.05
C ASN A 326 -5.51 -0.37 -4.01
N SER A 327 -4.26 -0.53 -4.46
CA SER A 327 -3.56 0.37 -5.39
C SER A 327 -3.18 -0.31 -6.71
N TRP A 328 -3.94 -1.32 -7.15
CA TRP A 328 -3.71 -2.06 -8.42
C TRP A 328 -4.76 -1.74 -9.49
N GLY A 329 -5.42 -0.59 -9.39
CA GLY A 329 -6.49 -0.21 -10.30
C GLY A 329 -7.78 -1.03 -10.11
N LYS A 330 -8.64 -1.04 -11.13
CA LYS A 330 -10.00 -1.63 -11.05
C LYS A 330 -10.22 -2.84 -11.96
N ASP A 331 -9.28 -3.16 -12.85
CA ASP A 331 -9.49 -4.14 -13.93
C ASP A 331 -8.98 -5.55 -13.59
N GLY A 332 -8.17 -5.67 -12.53
CA GLY A 332 -7.51 -6.90 -12.10
C GLY A 332 -8.08 -7.43 -10.78
N PHE A 333 -7.25 -7.41 -9.74
CA PHE A 333 -7.64 -7.86 -8.40
C PHE A 333 -8.84 -7.06 -7.90
N GLY A 334 -9.85 -7.76 -7.39
CA GLY A 334 -11.02 -7.11 -6.79
C GLY A 334 -11.94 -6.39 -7.79
N ARG A 335 -11.80 -6.61 -9.10
CA ARG A 335 -12.71 -5.99 -10.09
C ARG A 335 -14.19 -6.36 -9.91
N ASP A 336 -14.42 -7.58 -9.44
CA ASP A 336 -15.75 -8.16 -9.18
C ASP A 336 -16.08 -8.12 -7.68
N PHE A 337 -15.30 -7.39 -6.88
CA PHE A 337 -15.57 -7.27 -5.45
C PHE A 337 -16.89 -6.55 -5.23
N SER A 338 -17.72 -7.15 -4.38
CA SER A 338 -19.02 -6.61 -4.00
C SER A 338 -19.33 -6.94 -2.56
N ILE A 339 -20.08 -6.04 -1.93
CA ILE A 339 -20.57 -6.21 -0.57
C ILE A 339 -22.08 -5.99 -0.62
N ASP A 340 -22.85 -6.95 -0.11
CA ASP A 340 -24.32 -6.95 -0.14
C ASP A 340 -24.92 -6.69 -1.53
N GLY A 341 -24.24 -7.21 -2.57
CA GLY A 341 -24.65 -7.07 -3.98
C GLY A 341 -24.24 -5.74 -4.63
N ARG A 342 -23.67 -4.79 -3.88
CA ARG A 342 -23.18 -3.52 -4.40
C ARG A 342 -21.71 -3.65 -4.84
N PRO A 343 -21.35 -3.24 -6.07
CA PRO A 343 -20.00 -3.40 -6.60
C PRO A 343 -19.04 -2.31 -6.06
N TYR A 344 -17.81 -2.73 -5.73
CA TYR A 344 -16.72 -1.86 -5.29
C TYR A 344 -15.40 -2.27 -5.98
N PRO A 345 -15.24 -2.04 -7.30
CA PRO A 345 -14.05 -2.48 -8.03
C PRO A 345 -12.75 -1.87 -7.49
N GLY A 346 -11.71 -2.70 -7.37
CA GLY A 346 -10.40 -2.31 -6.83
C GLY A 346 -10.31 -2.35 -5.29
N TYR A 347 -11.39 -2.76 -4.63
CA TYR A 347 -11.41 -3.12 -3.22
C TYR A 347 -11.30 -4.64 -3.05
N GLY A 348 -11.03 -5.07 -1.83
CA GLY A 348 -10.97 -6.49 -1.48
C GLY A 348 -11.33 -6.74 -0.03
N MET A 349 -11.20 -8.01 0.35
CA MET A 349 -11.29 -8.47 1.73
C MET A 349 -10.09 -9.33 2.09
N ILE A 350 -9.61 -9.17 3.32
CA ILE A 350 -8.51 -9.95 3.87
C ILE A 350 -8.96 -10.59 5.18
N THR A 351 -8.63 -11.86 5.38
CA THR A 351 -8.96 -12.52 6.65
C THR A 351 -8.32 -11.77 7.81
N GLN A 352 -9.06 -11.60 8.91
CA GLN A 352 -8.50 -10.97 10.12
C GLN A 352 -7.29 -11.75 10.64
N LYS A 353 -7.33 -13.09 10.56
CA LYS A 353 -6.19 -13.96 10.89
C LYS A 353 -4.91 -13.56 10.15
N TYR A 354 -4.98 -13.36 8.83
CA TYR A 354 -3.83 -12.90 8.06
C TYR A 354 -3.36 -11.53 8.52
N ALA A 355 -4.28 -10.57 8.64
CA ALA A 355 -3.93 -9.19 8.98
C ALA A 355 -3.33 -9.08 10.39
N HIS A 356 -3.78 -9.93 11.34
CA HIS A 356 -3.29 -9.92 12.71
C HIS A 356 -1.95 -10.64 12.87
N GLU A 357 -1.68 -11.71 12.12
CA GLU A 357 -0.41 -12.44 12.24
C GLU A 357 0.69 -11.86 11.35
N TYR A 358 0.32 -11.37 10.18
CA TYR A 358 1.24 -10.92 9.13
C TYR A 358 1.11 -9.43 8.79
N GLY A 359 0.45 -8.64 9.63
CA GLY A 359 0.26 -7.22 9.38
C GLY A 359 0.70 -6.32 10.52
N THR A 360 1.00 -5.08 10.16
CA THR A 360 1.12 -3.94 11.08
C THR A 360 0.13 -2.87 10.66
N PHE A 361 -0.66 -2.38 11.60
CA PHE A 361 -1.67 -1.34 11.35
C PHE A 361 -1.11 0.02 11.72
N PHE A 362 -1.39 1.02 10.90
CA PHE A 362 -1.02 2.40 11.16
C PHE A 362 -2.22 3.34 10.99
N ARG A 363 -2.27 4.35 11.86
CA ARG A 363 -3.18 5.49 11.72
C ARG A 363 -2.39 6.74 11.35
N LEU A 364 -3.02 7.64 10.61
CA LEU A 364 -2.50 8.98 10.39
C LEU A 364 -3.15 9.92 11.43
N PRO A 365 -2.41 10.43 12.42
CA PRO A 365 -2.97 11.24 13.50
C PRO A 365 -3.19 12.70 13.07
N LEU A 366 -3.79 12.91 11.89
CA LEU A 366 -4.10 14.24 11.36
C LEU A 366 -5.25 14.87 12.16
N VAL A 367 -5.10 16.12 12.56
CA VAL A 367 -6.10 16.90 13.28
C VAL A 367 -6.21 18.31 12.68
N ARG A 368 -7.33 19.01 12.91
CA ARG A 368 -7.44 20.42 12.53
C ARG A 368 -6.47 21.25 13.38
N MET A 369 -5.94 22.33 12.81
CA MET A 369 -5.17 23.30 13.59
C MET A 369 -6.03 23.89 14.70
N GLY A 370 -5.57 23.78 15.95
CA GLY A 370 -6.28 24.24 17.14
C GLY A 370 -6.96 23.15 17.97
N ASP A 371 -7.10 21.93 17.44
CA ASP A 371 -7.75 20.80 18.13
C ASP A 371 -6.78 19.99 19.04
N ASN A 372 -5.59 20.52 19.33
CA ASN A 372 -4.62 19.87 20.22
C ASN A 372 -5.06 20.01 21.69
N ASN A 373 -5.85 19.05 22.18
CA ASN A 373 -6.08 18.81 23.62
C ASN A 373 -5.71 17.39 24.00
#